data_AF-A0A842YL77-F1
#
_entry.id   AF-A0A842YL77-F1
#
_cell.length_a   1.000
_cell.length_b   1.000
_cell.length_c   1.000
_cell.angle_alpha   90.00
_cell.angle_beta   90.00
_cell.angle_gamma   90.00
#
_symmetry.space_group_name_H-M   'P 1'
#
loop_
_entity.id
_entity.type
_entity.pdbx_description
1 polymer ?
#
loop_
_entity_poly.entity_id
_entity_poly.type
_entity_poly.pdbx_seq_one_letter_code
_entity_poly.pdbx_strand_id
1 'polypeptide(L)'
;MTILIDDAGSGDLLFGTVIGAYRSEDGHFIYDLISVKHFQMPLYKNKTHLEEAKRIALDLVERLGLKEKEKIIVCSGDILNVAAEALTEKYAEEVVERGKIEGRGQELVELAYTNELRNIGYEPLDERTEKWGKNFWDMYNWLKADKGRLRFAKTAFPNLKKYPLFK
;
A
#
# COMPACT_ATOMS: atom_id res chain seq x y z
N MET A 1 4.14 -22.05 -8.02
CA MET A 1 2.98 -21.25 -8.46
C MET A 1 2.57 -20.44 -7.29
N THR A 2 2.88 -19.15 -7.35
CA THR A 2 2.73 -18.28 -6.19
C THR A 2 2.31 -16.88 -6.64
N ILE A 3 1.19 -16.41 -6.08
CA ILE A 3 0.80 -15.01 -6.11
C ILE A 3 1.34 -14.35 -4.85
N LEU A 4 2.13 -13.30 -5.02
CA LEU A 4 2.61 -12.44 -3.94
C LEU A 4 1.69 -11.23 -3.84
N ILE A 5 1.16 -10.96 -2.65
CA ILE A 5 0.41 -9.74 -2.33
C ILE A 5 1.28 -8.87 -1.43
N ASP A 6 1.57 -7.66 -1.88
CA ASP A 6 2.43 -6.71 -1.16
C ASP A 6 1.84 -5.29 -1.18
N ASP A 7 2.33 -4.42 -0.31
CA ASP A 7 1.91 -3.03 -0.21
C ASP A 7 3.09 -2.05 -0.30
N ALA A 8 2.82 -0.86 -0.84
CA ALA A 8 3.78 0.26 -0.80
C ALA A 8 3.09 1.57 -0.43
N GLY A 9 3.83 2.37 0.34
CA GLY A 9 3.44 3.70 0.76
C GLY A 9 2.55 3.74 2.01
N SER A 10 2.23 2.60 2.65
CA SER A 10 1.36 2.55 3.83
C SER A 10 1.82 3.46 4.98
N GLY A 11 3.13 3.59 5.20
CA GLY A 11 3.73 4.49 6.19
C GLY A 11 4.10 5.89 5.69
N ASP A 12 4.01 6.16 4.39
CA ASP A 12 4.41 7.44 3.82
C ASP A 12 3.37 8.54 4.06
N LEU A 13 3.82 9.78 4.13
CA LEU A 13 2.94 10.93 4.41
C LEU A 13 2.00 11.22 3.24
N LEU A 14 2.42 10.91 2.01
CA LEU A 14 1.71 11.25 0.79
C LEU A 14 0.92 10.09 0.21
N PHE A 15 -0.16 10.51 -0.44
CA PHE A 15 -1.03 9.75 -1.30
C PHE A 15 -1.74 8.57 -0.62
N GLY A 16 -2.21 7.63 -1.43
CA GLY A 16 -2.82 6.39 -0.98
C GLY A 16 -1.80 5.33 -0.58
N THR A 17 -2.22 4.08 -0.60
CA THR A 17 -1.34 2.92 -0.49
C THR A 17 -1.60 2.05 -1.70
N VAL A 18 -0.54 1.64 -2.40
CA VAL A 18 -0.63 0.66 -3.48
C VAL A 18 -0.71 -0.72 -2.85
N ILE A 19 -1.66 -1.53 -3.30
CA ILE A 19 -1.68 -2.97 -3.04
C ILE A 19 -1.44 -3.66 -4.39
N GLY A 20 -0.39 -4.46 -4.48
CA GLY A 20 -0.04 -5.15 -5.72
C GLY A 20 -0.09 -6.65 -5.57
N ALA A 21 -0.39 -7.32 -6.68
CA ALA A 21 -0.34 -8.75 -6.84
C ALA A 21 0.62 -9.12 -7.96
N TYR A 22 1.57 -10.00 -7.66
CA TYR A 22 2.60 -10.46 -8.59
C TYR A 22 2.61 -11.98 -8.66
N ARG A 23 2.44 -12.53 -9.87
CA ARG A 23 2.68 -13.96 -10.13
C ARG A 23 4.11 -14.16 -10.59
N SER A 24 4.89 -14.91 -9.82
CA SER A 24 6.33 -15.06 -10.07
C SER A 24 6.65 -15.88 -11.31
N GLU A 25 5.78 -16.81 -11.71
CA GLU A 25 6.05 -17.75 -12.79
C GLU A 25 5.97 -17.14 -14.19
N ASP A 26 5.04 -16.21 -14.42
CA ASP A 26 4.85 -15.55 -15.72
C ASP A 26 5.16 -14.05 -15.67
N GLY A 27 5.54 -13.53 -14.51
CA GLY A 27 5.90 -12.13 -14.31
C GLY A 27 4.71 -11.18 -14.35
N HIS A 28 3.47 -11.68 -14.28
CA HIS A 28 2.27 -10.87 -14.34
C HIS A 28 2.11 -10.04 -13.07
N PHE A 29 2.01 -8.72 -13.23
CA PHE A 29 1.83 -7.77 -12.14
C PHE A 29 0.59 -6.90 -12.38
N ILE A 30 -0.29 -6.83 -11.39
CA ILE A 30 -1.40 -5.89 -11.35
C ILE A 30 -1.49 -5.25 -9.97
N TYR A 31 -2.00 -4.03 -9.88
CA TYR A 31 -2.19 -3.33 -8.62
C TYR A 31 -3.47 -2.51 -8.63
N ASP A 32 -3.89 -2.09 -7.44
CA ASP A 32 -4.90 -1.06 -7.24
C ASP A 32 -4.50 -0.18 -6.04
N LEU A 33 -5.23 0.92 -5.82
CA LEU A 33 -4.88 1.95 -4.85
C LEU A 33 -5.96 2.09 -3.77
N ILE A 34 -5.52 1.99 -2.52
CA ILE A 34 -6.30 2.51 -1.39
C ILE A 34 -6.24 4.03 -1.46
N SER A 35 -7.33 4.68 -1.86
CA SER A 35 -7.41 6.13 -1.98
C SER A 35 -7.01 6.85 -0.67
N VAL A 36 -6.29 7.96 -0.79
CA VAL A 36 -5.82 8.79 0.35
C VAL A 36 -6.94 9.17 1.32
N LYS A 37 -8.19 9.28 0.84
CA LYS A 37 -9.36 9.58 1.67
C LYS A 37 -9.55 8.59 2.83
N HIS A 38 -9.12 7.32 2.68
CA HIS A 38 -9.20 6.30 3.74
C HIS A 38 -8.16 6.50 4.85
N PHE A 39 -7.18 7.37 4.62
CA PHE A 39 -6.17 7.84 5.56
C PHE A 39 -6.46 9.25 6.08
N GLN A 40 -7.68 9.74 5.85
CA GLN A 40 -8.18 11.04 6.31
C GLN A 40 -9.44 10.83 7.16
N MET A 41 -9.76 11.81 8.01
CA MET A 41 -10.99 11.77 8.80
C MET A 41 -12.22 12.07 7.92
N PRO A 42 -13.39 11.46 8.19
CA PRO A 42 -13.67 10.52 9.29
C PRO A 42 -13.34 9.05 8.96
N LEU A 43 -13.04 8.73 7.70
CA LEU A 43 -12.91 7.35 7.21
C LEU A 43 -11.80 6.55 7.92
N TYR A 44 -10.69 7.21 8.26
CA TYR A 44 -9.59 6.56 8.96
C TYR A 44 -9.97 6.07 10.36
N LYS A 45 -10.85 6.81 11.08
CA LYS A 45 -11.33 6.42 12.41
C LYS A 45 -12.04 5.07 12.38
N ASN A 46 -12.76 4.80 11.30
CA ASN A 46 -13.50 3.55 11.09
C ASN A 46 -12.62 2.44 10.46
N LYS A 47 -11.29 2.63 10.41
CA LYS A 47 -10.32 1.68 9.84
C LYS A 47 -10.62 1.25 8.40
N THR A 48 -11.31 2.09 7.62
CA THR A 48 -11.72 1.75 6.26
C THR A 48 -10.56 1.46 5.29
N HIS A 49 -9.34 1.88 5.60
CA HIS A 49 -8.14 1.52 4.85
C HIS A 49 -7.84 0.02 4.91
N LEU A 50 -8.15 -0.66 6.03
CA LEU A 50 -7.99 -2.12 6.14
C LEU A 50 -9.05 -2.86 5.31
N GLU A 51 -10.29 -2.36 5.32
CA GLU A 51 -11.36 -2.92 4.49
C GLU A 51 -11.11 -2.72 2.99
N GLU A 52 -10.58 -1.56 2.59
CA GLU A 52 -10.16 -1.35 1.20
C GLU A 52 -8.98 -2.23 0.81
N ALA A 53 -8.00 -2.43 1.71
CA ALA A 53 -6.90 -3.37 1.48
C ALA A 53 -7.43 -4.79 1.22
N LYS A 54 -8.38 -5.24 2.04
CA LYS A 54 -9.09 -6.51 1.87
C LYS A 54 -9.80 -6.59 0.52
N ARG A 55 -10.61 -5.58 0.18
CA ARG A 55 -11.36 -5.53 -1.08
C ARG A 55 -10.42 -5.65 -2.28
N ILE A 56 -9.35 -4.86 -2.27
CA ILE A 56 -8.36 -4.85 -3.35
C ILE A 56 -7.63 -6.18 -3.45
N ALA A 57 -7.12 -6.73 -2.33
CA ALA A 57 -6.38 -8.00 -2.36
C ALA A 57 -7.24 -9.15 -2.93
N LEU A 58 -8.52 -9.22 -2.54
CA LEU A 58 -9.46 -10.20 -3.08
C LEU A 58 -9.67 -10.02 -4.60
N ASP A 59 -9.89 -8.79 -5.06
CA ASP A 59 -10.05 -8.45 -6.49
C ASP A 59 -8.81 -8.81 -7.30
N LEU A 60 -7.61 -8.49 -6.80
CA LEU A 60 -6.37 -8.78 -7.51
C LEU A 60 -6.13 -10.29 -7.67
N VAL A 61 -6.39 -11.09 -6.63
CA VAL A 61 -6.29 -12.55 -6.72
C VAL A 61 -7.31 -13.11 -7.72
N GLU A 62 -8.55 -12.60 -7.71
CA GLU A 62 -9.57 -13.00 -8.69
C GLU A 62 -9.15 -12.66 -10.13
N ARG A 63 -8.65 -11.45 -10.36
CA ARG A 63 -8.21 -10.97 -11.68
C ARG A 63 -6.99 -11.70 -12.21
N LEU A 64 -6.06 -12.08 -11.35
CA LEU A 64 -4.96 -12.95 -11.73
C LEU A 64 -5.42 -14.38 -12.04
N GLY A 65 -6.56 -14.79 -11.50
CA GLY A 65 -7.14 -16.12 -11.65
C GLY A 65 -6.27 -17.16 -10.95
N LEU A 66 -6.50 -17.36 -9.64
CA LEU A 66 -5.80 -18.35 -8.84
C LEU A 66 -5.88 -19.74 -9.49
N LYS A 67 -4.71 -20.34 -9.75
CA LYS A 67 -4.59 -21.66 -10.39
C LYS A 67 -4.64 -22.79 -9.37
N GLU A 68 -4.93 -24.00 -9.83
CA GLU A 68 -4.88 -25.19 -8.97
C GLU A 68 -3.49 -25.34 -8.33
N LYS A 69 -3.45 -25.55 -7.01
CA LYS A 69 -2.22 -25.69 -6.20
C LYS A 69 -1.33 -24.43 -6.15
N GLU A 70 -1.79 -23.29 -6.66
CA GLU A 70 -1.12 -21.99 -6.49
C GLU A 70 -1.28 -21.52 -5.03
N LYS A 71 -0.19 -21.01 -4.44
CA LYS A 71 -0.21 -20.40 -3.10
C LYS A 71 -0.37 -18.89 -3.22
N ILE A 72 -0.87 -18.29 -2.15
CA ILE A 72 -0.93 -16.84 -1.98
C ILE A 72 -0.04 -16.47 -0.80
N ILE A 73 1.01 -15.70 -1.03
CA ILE A 73 1.86 -15.14 0.03
C ILE A 73 1.47 -13.69 0.23
N VAL A 74 0.96 -13.36 1.40
CA VAL A 74 0.60 -11.99 1.76
C VAL A 74 1.71 -11.40 2.63
N CYS A 75 2.18 -10.21 2.27
CA CYS A 75 3.18 -9.49 3.04
C CYS A 75 2.75 -9.34 4.51
N SER A 76 3.71 -9.43 5.43
CA SER A 76 3.48 -9.33 6.87
C SER A 76 3.11 -7.92 7.36
N GLY A 77 2.96 -6.93 6.47
CA GLY A 77 2.55 -5.57 6.80
C GLY A 77 1.15 -5.51 7.44
N ASP A 78 0.97 -4.59 8.38
CA ASP A 78 -0.27 -4.47 9.17
C ASP A 78 -1.49 -4.07 8.33
N ILE A 79 -1.26 -3.28 7.27
CA ILE A 79 -2.31 -2.84 6.34
C ILE A 79 -2.99 -4.04 5.65
N LEU A 80 -2.30 -5.18 5.55
CA LEU A 80 -2.76 -6.41 4.91
C LEU A 80 -3.30 -7.46 5.90
N ASN A 81 -3.37 -7.19 7.21
CA ASN A 81 -3.84 -8.17 8.20
C ASN A 81 -5.28 -8.67 7.89
N VAL A 82 -6.21 -7.72 7.69
CA VAL A 82 -7.61 -8.03 7.35
C VAL A 82 -7.74 -8.67 5.96
N ALA A 83 -6.84 -8.33 5.04
CA ALA A 83 -6.80 -8.93 3.71
C ALA A 83 -6.36 -10.41 3.77
N ALA A 84 -5.33 -10.71 4.56
CA ALA A 84 -4.86 -12.07 4.75
C ALA A 84 -5.94 -12.97 5.38
N GLU A 85 -6.61 -12.49 6.43
CA GLU A 85 -7.73 -13.20 7.06
C GLU A 85 -8.83 -13.52 6.03
N ALA A 86 -9.25 -12.53 5.23
CA ALA A 86 -10.29 -12.72 4.23
C ALA A 86 -9.88 -13.64 3.07
N LEU A 87 -8.61 -13.61 2.66
CA LEU A 87 -8.08 -14.54 1.67
C LEU A 87 -8.09 -15.97 2.21
N THR A 88 -7.68 -16.16 3.46
CA THR A 88 -7.70 -17.46 4.15
C THR A 88 -9.13 -17.99 4.28
N GLU A 89 -10.09 -17.15 4.66
CA GLU A 89 -11.52 -17.54 4.72
C GLU A 89 -12.05 -18.00 3.35
N LYS A 90 -11.56 -17.40 2.26
CA LYS A 90 -12.03 -17.70 0.90
C LYS A 90 -11.35 -18.91 0.25
N TYR A 91 -10.05 -19.08 0.48
CA TYR A 91 -9.22 -20.06 -0.24
C TYR A 91 -8.62 -21.17 0.63
N ALA A 92 -8.82 -21.12 1.94
CA ALA A 92 -8.31 -22.02 2.98
C ALA A 92 -6.87 -21.75 3.46
N GLU A 93 -6.58 -22.19 4.68
CA GLU A 93 -5.34 -21.93 5.44
C GLU A 93 -4.11 -22.57 4.79
N GLU A 94 -4.29 -23.70 4.10
CA GLU A 94 -3.22 -24.31 3.34
C GLU A 94 -2.84 -23.49 2.11
N VAL A 95 -3.72 -22.66 1.54
CA VAL A 95 -3.45 -21.90 0.31
C VAL A 95 -2.78 -20.56 0.60
N VAL A 96 -3.08 -19.96 1.75
CA VAL A 96 -2.67 -18.59 2.08
C VAL A 96 -1.64 -18.59 3.20
N GLU A 97 -0.49 -17.96 2.97
CA GLU A 97 0.54 -17.79 3.97
C GLU A 97 0.92 -16.32 4.15
N ARG A 98 1.38 -15.98 5.35
CA ARG A 98 1.94 -14.66 5.67
C ARG A 98 3.46 -14.75 5.59
N GLY A 99 4.09 -13.84 4.85
CA GLY A 99 5.52 -13.88 4.64
C GLY A 99 6.12 -12.52 4.33
N LYS A 100 7.46 -12.47 4.32
CA LYS A 100 8.17 -11.30 3.79
C LYS A 100 8.22 -11.43 2.27
N ILE A 101 7.84 -10.36 1.57
CA ILE A 101 7.99 -10.29 0.11
C ILE A 101 9.32 -9.60 -0.19
N GLU A 102 10.13 -10.21 -1.04
CA GLU A 102 11.42 -9.69 -1.49
C GLU A 102 11.58 -9.87 -3.00
N GLY A 103 12.51 -9.11 -3.59
CA GLY A 103 12.83 -9.18 -5.02
C GLY A 103 11.74 -8.57 -5.90
N ARG A 104 11.47 -9.20 -7.04
CA ARG A 104 10.74 -8.56 -8.15
C ARG A 104 9.33 -8.08 -7.78
N GLY A 105 8.61 -8.83 -6.95
CA GLY A 105 7.27 -8.43 -6.50
C GLY A 105 7.31 -7.11 -5.72
N GLN A 106 8.22 -7.02 -4.75
CA GLN A 106 8.43 -5.82 -3.95
C GLN A 106 8.86 -4.63 -4.82
N GLU A 107 9.83 -4.84 -5.73
CA GLU A 107 10.29 -3.80 -6.66
C GLU A 107 9.17 -3.20 -7.51
N LEU A 108 8.26 -4.03 -8.00
CA LEU A 108 7.15 -3.59 -8.85
C LEU A 108 6.10 -2.81 -8.06
N VAL A 109 5.79 -3.23 -6.84
CA VAL A 109 4.85 -2.53 -5.95
C VAL A 109 5.41 -1.17 -5.53
N GLU A 110 6.70 -1.13 -5.20
CA GLU A 110 7.44 0.10 -4.91
C GLU A 110 7.48 1.05 -6.10
N LEU A 111 7.79 0.53 -7.31
CA LEU A 111 7.77 1.31 -8.54
C LEU A 111 6.37 1.88 -8.84
N ALA A 112 5.33 1.07 -8.70
CA ALA A 112 3.94 1.51 -8.87
C ALA A 112 3.62 2.69 -7.94
N TYR A 113 3.97 2.59 -6.65
CA TYR A 113 3.76 3.68 -5.71
C TYR A 113 4.55 4.94 -6.08
N THR A 114 5.81 4.83 -6.50
CA THR A 114 6.58 6.01 -6.95
C THR A 114 5.97 6.69 -8.18
N ASN A 115 5.39 5.92 -9.11
CA ASN A 115 4.70 6.48 -10.26
C ASN A 115 3.42 7.21 -9.85
N GLU A 116 2.66 6.67 -8.89
CA GLU A 116 1.48 7.35 -8.34
C GLU A 116 1.85 8.68 -7.65
N LEU A 117 2.98 8.72 -6.96
CA LEU A 117 3.53 9.94 -6.39
C LEU A 117 3.91 10.98 -7.48
N ARG A 118 4.54 10.54 -8.57
CA ARG A 118 4.84 11.41 -9.71
C ARG A 118 3.59 11.97 -10.37
N ASN A 119 2.52 11.19 -10.45
CA ASN A 119 1.23 11.62 -11.02
C ASN A 119 0.60 12.80 -10.27
N ILE A 120 0.90 12.97 -8.96
CA ILE A 120 0.44 14.13 -8.17
C ILE A 120 1.45 15.29 -8.17
N GLY A 121 2.56 15.17 -8.91
CA GLY A 121 3.60 16.20 -9.02
C GLY A 121 4.63 16.18 -7.90
N TYR A 122 4.82 15.04 -7.22
CA TYR A 122 5.89 14.82 -6.25
C TYR A 122 6.93 13.86 -6.83
N GLU A 123 8.20 14.26 -6.83
CA GLU A 123 9.31 13.36 -7.22
C GLU A 123 9.87 12.70 -5.96
N PRO A 124 9.76 11.36 -5.81
CA PRO A 124 10.28 10.66 -4.64
C PRO A 124 11.81 10.63 -4.60
N LEU A 125 12.38 10.60 -3.40
CA LEU A 125 13.82 10.36 -3.21
C LEU A 125 14.18 8.92 -3.57
N ASP A 126 15.34 8.69 -4.18
CA ASP A 126 15.81 7.34 -4.50
C ASP A 126 15.93 6.44 -3.26
N GLU A 127 16.30 7.02 -2.12
CA GLU A 127 16.49 6.34 -0.83
C GLU A 127 15.23 6.35 0.07
N ARG A 128 14.03 6.44 -0.53
CA ARG A 128 12.72 6.55 0.16
C ARG A 128 12.53 5.49 1.24
N THR A 129 12.84 4.24 0.90
CA THR A 129 12.62 3.06 1.75
C THR A 129 13.71 2.85 2.79
N GLU A 130 14.87 3.48 2.61
CA GLU A 130 16.03 3.35 3.50
C GLU A 130 16.09 4.46 4.54
N LYS A 131 15.68 5.68 4.17
CA LYS A 131 15.80 6.89 5.02
C LYS A 131 14.44 7.51 5.32
N TRP A 132 13.64 6.80 6.10
CA TRP A 132 12.30 7.19 6.54
C TRP A 132 12.19 8.63 7.06
N GLY A 133 13.12 9.06 7.92
CA GLY A 133 13.12 10.43 8.44
C GLY A 133 13.34 11.48 7.35
N LYS A 134 14.23 11.22 6.40
CA LYS A 134 14.50 12.12 5.27
C LYS A 134 13.29 12.18 4.33
N ASN A 135 12.70 11.03 4.01
CA ASN A 135 11.49 10.93 3.20
C ASN A 135 10.33 11.73 3.80
N PHE A 136 10.08 11.56 5.11
CA PHE A 136 9.03 12.31 5.81
C PHE A 136 9.20 13.83 5.64
N TRP A 137 10.41 14.36 5.84
CA TRP A 137 10.64 15.80 5.76
C TRP A 137 10.54 16.33 4.34
N ASP A 138 10.96 15.55 3.34
CA ASP A 138 10.83 15.93 1.93
C ASP A 138 9.36 16.07 1.53
N MET A 139 8.56 15.04 1.83
CA MET A 139 7.10 15.07 1.66
C MET A 139 6.43 16.21 2.43
N TYR A 140 6.83 16.43 3.68
CA TYR A 140 6.28 17.51 4.51
C TYR A 140 6.57 18.89 3.92
N ASN A 141 7.79 19.11 3.42
CA ASN A 141 8.17 20.38 2.79
C ASN A 141 7.43 20.58 1.46
N TRP A 142 7.22 19.53 0.68
CA TRP A 142 6.40 19.58 -0.53
C TRP A 142 4.96 19.99 -0.25
N LEU A 143 4.35 19.47 0.84
CA LEU A 143 3.02 19.89 1.30
C LEU A 143 3.02 21.33 1.82
N LYS A 144 4.06 21.73 2.56
CA LYS A 144 4.17 23.08 3.12
C LYS A 144 4.25 24.16 2.04
N ALA A 145 4.84 23.83 0.88
CA ALA A 145 4.98 24.76 -0.23
C ALA A 145 3.64 25.18 -0.87
N ASP A 146 2.59 24.34 -0.76
CA ASP A 146 1.26 24.65 -1.28
C ASP A 146 0.17 23.93 -0.46
N LYS A 147 -0.67 24.71 0.22
CA LYS A 147 -1.77 24.19 1.05
C LYS A 147 -2.76 23.33 0.27
N GLY A 148 -2.94 23.56 -1.03
CA GLY A 148 -3.81 22.75 -1.88
C GLY A 148 -3.38 21.28 -1.96
N ARG A 149 -2.10 20.99 -1.69
CA ARG A 149 -1.54 19.63 -1.70
C ARG A 149 -1.94 18.80 -0.49
N LEU A 150 -2.47 19.40 0.58
CA LEU A 150 -2.95 18.67 1.75
C LEU A 150 -4.02 17.61 1.43
N ARG A 151 -4.76 17.79 0.33
CA ARG A 151 -5.70 16.77 -0.16
C ARG A 151 -5.04 15.42 -0.47
N PHE A 152 -3.73 15.42 -0.75
CA PHE A 152 -2.93 14.23 -1.00
C PHE A 152 -2.24 13.70 0.26
N ALA A 153 -2.41 14.29 1.44
CA ALA A 153 -1.73 13.83 2.64
C ALA A 153 -2.58 12.84 3.46
N LYS A 154 -1.92 11.88 4.11
CA LYS A 154 -2.51 10.96 5.10
C LYS A 154 -2.71 11.65 6.45
N THR A 155 -3.57 12.67 6.48
CA THR A 155 -3.67 13.62 7.60
C THR A 155 -4.16 13.02 8.92
N ALA A 156 -4.79 11.84 8.90
CA ALA A 156 -5.34 11.23 10.11
C ALA A 156 -4.32 10.45 10.95
N PHE A 157 -3.06 10.33 10.49
CA PHE A 157 -2.01 9.68 11.27
C PHE A 157 -1.80 10.39 12.63
N PRO A 158 -1.89 9.67 13.76
CA PRO A 158 -1.88 10.29 15.10
C PRO A 158 -0.66 11.16 15.37
N ASN A 159 0.50 10.72 14.87
CA ASN A 159 1.79 11.39 15.07
C ASN A 159 1.90 12.73 14.31
N LEU A 160 0.96 13.07 13.42
CA LEU A 160 1.00 14.30 12.64
C LEU A 160 0.50 15.53 13.41
N LYS A 161 -0.32 15.35 14.45
CA LYS A 161 -0.91 16.44 15.25
C LYS A 161 0.11 17.37 15.90
N LYS A 162 1.35 16.90 16.06
CA LYS A 162 2.46 17.70 16.61
C LYS A 162 2.99 18.76 15.63
N TYR A 163 2.77 18.58 14.33
CA TYR A 163 3.30 19.50 13.31
C TYR A 163 2.31 20.61 12.97
N PRO A 164 2.74 21.87 12.84
CA PRO A 164 1.85 23.02 12.56
C PRO A 164 0.98 22.87 11.30
N LEU A 165 1.44 22.13 10.30
CA LEU A 165 0.72 21.94 9.04
C LEU A 165 -0.59 21.13 9.20
N PHE A 166 -0.70 20.32 10.26
CA PHE A 166 -1.84 19.43 10.52
C PHE A 166 -2.61 19.82 11.79
N LYS A 167 -2.40 21.06 12.27
CA LYS A 167 -3.16 21.64 13.38
C LYS A 167 -4.38 22.41 12.87
#